data_AF-A0A8S1EI51-F1
#
_entry.id   AF-A0A8S1EI51-F1
#
_cell.length_a   1.000
_cell.length_b   1.000
_cell.length_c   1.000
_cell.angle_alpha   90.00
_cell.angle_beta   90.00
_cell.angle_gamma   90.00
#
_symmetry.space_group_name_H-M   'P 1'
#
loop_
_entity.id
_entity.type
_entity.pdbx_description
1 polymer ?
#
loop_
_entity_poly.entity_id
_entity_poly.type
_entity_poly.pdbx_seq_one_letter_code
_entity_poly.pdbx_strand_id
1 'polypeptide(L)'
;MSNATMEATQMKVKLAVDEMIDELDKKYLRDMQKNMFLCSARCCDNKSSTRDSVESCVEKCNDGMKKAQMHLEKELGGLQDQLSRCAMTCYDKLVQQFGPDVNKYSEHQVDFVFLEAFEF
;
A
#
# COMPACT_ATOMS: atom_id res chain seq x y z
N MET A 1 9.60 -13.45 22.14
CA MET A 1 9.00 -13.25 20.81
C MET A 1 9.90 -13.98 19.88
N SER A 2 9.53 -15.21 19.54
CA SER A 2 10.16 -15.88 18.42
C SER A 2 9.85 -15.08 17.15
N ASN A 3 10.75 -15.12 16.15
CA ASN A 3 10.54 -14.57 14.80
C ASN A 3 9.11 -14.80 14.27
N ALA A 4 8.49 -15.94 14.64
CA ALA A 4 7.13 -16.31 14.30
C ALA A 4 6.04 -15.27 14.68
N THR A 5 6.18 -14.54 15.79
CA THR A 5 5.17 -13.53 16.21
C THR A 5 5.25 -12.23 15.41
N MET A 6 6.45 -11.81 14.99
CA MET A 6 6.63 -10.65 14.12
C MET A 6 6.22 -10.98 12.68
N GLU A 7 6.57 -12.16 12.19
CA GLU A 7 6.16 -12.65 10.87
C GLU A 7 4.62 -12.79 10.78
N ALA A 8 3.97 -13.33 11.81
CA ALA A 8 2.51 -13.42 11.86
C ALA A 8 1.83 -12.04 11.88
N THR A 9 2.42 -11.08 12.60
CA THR A 9 1.92 -9.69 12.63
C THR A 9 2.11 -9.00 11.28
N GLN A 10 3.27 -9.16 10.66
CA GLN A 10 3.55 -8.64 9.32
C GLN A 10 2.60 -9.23 8.27
N MET A 11 2.25 -10.51 8.39
CA MET A 11 1.29 -11.15 7.49
C MET A 11 -0.12 -10.59 7.64
N LYS A 12 -0.60 -10.32 8.86
CA LYS A 12 -1.91 -9.69 9.09
C LYS A 12 -1.99 -8.30 8.46
N VAL A 13 -0.94 -7.51 8.63
CA VAL A 13 -0.81 -6.19 7.99
C VAL A 13 -0.90 -6.31 6.48
N LYS A 14 -0.13 -7.22 5.90
CA LYS A 14 -0.10 -7.41 4.44
C LYS A 14 -1.50 -7.76 3.91
N LEU A 15 -2.22 -8.65 4.59
CA LEU A 15 -3.59 -9.02 4.21
C LEU A 15 -4.56 -7.83 4.26
N ALA A 16 -4.49 -7.01 5.31
CA ALA A 16 -5.34 -5.83 5.42
C ALA A 16 -5.03 -4.78 4.33
N VAL A 17 -3.75 -4.61 4.00
CA VAL A 17 -3.31 -3.75 2.89
C VAL A 17 -3.79 -4.30 1.55
N ASP A 18 -3.68 -5.60 1.31
CA ASP A 18 -4.15 -6.26 0.08
C ASP A 18 -5.68 -6.10 -0.08
N GLU A 19 -6.46 -6.25 0.99
CA GLU A 19 -7.91 -6.01 0.99
C GLU A 19 -8.25 -4.54 0.66
N MET A 20 -7.52 -3.59 1.24
CA MET A 20 -7.68 -2.17 0.91
C MET A 20 -7.39 -1.89 -0.58
N ILE A 21 -6.36 -2.52 -1.15
CA ILE A 21 -6.02 -2.36 -2.57
C ILE A 21 -7.14 -2.93 -3.46
N ASP A 22 -7.70 -4.09 -3.10
CA ASP A 22 -8.79 -4.70 -3.87
C ASP A 22 -10.05 -3.80 -3.89
N GLU A 23 -10.35 -3.13 -2.77
CA GLU A 23 -11.45 -2.15 -2.73
C GLU A 23 -11.16 -0.89 -3.56
N LEU A 24 -9.92 -0.38 -3.53
CA LEU A 24 -9.51 0.73 -4.40
C LEU A 24 -9.58 0.36 -5.89
N ASP A 25 -9.20 -0.88 -6.22
CA ASP A 25 -9.27 -1.40 -7.58
C ASP A 25 -10.71 -1.40 -8.09
N LYS A 26 -11.61 -2.07 -7.35
CA LYS A 26 -13.03 -2.17 -7.69
C LYS A 26 -13.71 -0.81 -7.81
N LYS A 27 -13.38 0.12 -6.89
CA LYS A 27 -14.10 1.40 -6.78
C LYS A 27 -13.59 2.48 -7.72
N TYR A 28 -12.29 2.48 -8.04
CA TYR A 28 -11.68 3.59 -8.77
C TYR A 28 -10.78 3.15 -9.93
N LEU A 29 -9.90 2.15 -9.74
CA LEU A 29 -8.89 1.84 -10.74
C LEU A 29 -9.49 1.21 -12.00
N ARG A 30 -10.48 0.32 -11.87
CA ARG A 30 -11.12 -0.31 -13.04
C ARG A 30 -11.78 0.69 -13.97
N ASP A 31 -12.49 1.68 -13.43
CA ASP A 31 -13.13 2.73 -14.24
C ASP A 31 -12.09 3.63 -14.90
N MET A 32 -11.01 3.95 -14.20
CA MET A 32 -9.91 4.72 -14.76
C MET A 32 -9.19 3.94 -15.89
N GLN A 33 -8.93 2.65 -15.70
CA GLN A 33 -8.38 1.75 -16.73
C GLN A 33 -9.31 1.68 -17.94
N LYS A 34 -10.61 1.49 -17.73
CA LYS A 34 -11.61 1.48 -18.81
C LYS A 34 -11.55 2.76 -19.64
N ASN A 35 -11.52 3.92 -18.99
CA ASN A 35 -11.45 5.20 -19.67
C ASN A 35 -10.13 5.38 -20.45
N MET A 36 -9.00 4.95 -19.86
CA MET A 36 -7.70 4.92 -20.52
C MET A 36 -7.73 4.05 -21.80
N PHE A 37 -8.30 2.84 -21.73
CA PHE A 37 -8.40 1.95 -22.89
C PHE A 37 -9.33 2.52 -23.96
N LEU A 38 -10.47 3.08 -23.60
CA LEU A 38 -11.38 3.73 -24.55
C LEU A 38 -10.74 4.94 -25.23
N CYS A 39 -10.00 5.76 -24.48
CA CYS A 39 -9.21 6.87 -25.03
C CYS A 39 -8.18 6.35 -26.05
N SER A 40 -7.44 5.30 -25.68
CA SER A 40 -6.40 4.70 -26.53
C SER A 40 -6.99 4.08 -27.80
N ALA A 41 -8.16 3.44 -27.70
CA ALA A 41 -8.88 2.91 -28.86
C ALA A 41 -9.24 4.02 -29.85
N ARG A 42 -9.75 5.17 -29.36
CA ARG A 42 -10.07 6.33 -30.21
C ARG A 42 -8.84 6.90 -30.91
N CYS A 43 -7.66 6.88 -30.27
CA CYS A 43 -6.41 7.28 -30.92
C CYS A 43 -6.13 6.41 -32.17
N CYS A 44 -6.49 5.12 -32.14
CA CYS A 44 -6.25 4.14 -33.19
C CYS A 44 -7.31 4.14 -34.32
N ASP A 45 -8.45 4.81 -34.12
CA ASP A 45 -9.52 4.89 -35.12
C ASP A 45 -9.14 5.79 -36.30
N ASN A 46 -8.31 6.82 -36.07
CA ASN A 46 -7.88 7.72 -37.14
C ASN A 46 -6.79 7.09 -38.01
N LYS A 47 -7.20 6.49 -39.13
CA LYS A 47 -6.29 5.85 -40.11
C LYS A 47 -5.45 6.84 -40.93
N SER A 48 -5.74 8.14 -40.86
CA SER A 48 -4.97 9.18 -41.55
C SER A 48 -3.84 9.76 -40.70
N SER A 49 -3.83 9.50 -39.39
CA SER A 49 -2.76 9.94 -38.49
C SER A 49 -1.47 9.17 -38.74
N THR A 50 -0.33 9.85 -38.58
CA THR A 50 0.98 9.20 -38.57
C THR A 50 1.11 8.28 -37.35
N ARG A 51 1.99 7.29 -37.46
CA ARG A 51 2.31 6.38 -36.35
C ARG A 51 2.69 7.14 -35.07
N ASP A 52 3.61 8.09 -35.19
CA ASP A 52 4.14 8.84 -34.05
C ASP A 52 3.06 9.72 -33.37
N SER A 53 2.09 10.22 -34.15
CA SER A 53 0.95 10.96 -33.59
C SER A 53 0.01 10.05 -32.79
N VAL A 54 -0.21 8.81 -33.24
CA VAL A 54 -1.04 7.84 -32.52
C VAL A 54 -0.35 7.40 -31.24
N GLU A 55 0.97 7.15 -31.29
CA GLU A 55 1.78 6.79 -30.12
C GLU A 55 1.71 7.88 -29.04
N SER A 56 1.96 9.14 -29.40
CA SER A 56 1.86 10.26 -28.44
C SER A 56 0.44 10.45 -27.87
N CYS A 57 -0.60 10.16 -28.65
CA CYS A 57 -1.99 10.18 -28.17
C CYS A 57 -2.22 9.09 -27.12
N VAL A 58 -1.77 7.85 -27.40
CA VAL A 58 -1.89 6.73 -26.48
C VAL A 58 -1.09 6.99 -25.19
N GLU A 59 0.13 7.52 -25.27
CA GLU A 59 0.92 7.88 -24.09
C GLU A 59 0.15 8.84 -23.16
N LYS A 60 -0.44 9.89 -23.73
CA LYS A 60 -1.26 10.85 -22.97
C LYS A 60 -2.48 10.20 -22.31
N CYS A 61 -3.13 9.24 -22.97
CA CYS A 61 -4.23 8.48 -22.36
C CYS A 61 -3.75 7.67 -21.15
N ASN A 62 -2.53 7.14 -21.18
CA ASN A 62 -1.95 6.32 -20.12
C ASN A 62 -1.39 7.14 -18.94
N ASP A 63 -1.03 8.41 -19.14
CA ASP A 63 -0.40 9.25 -18.11
C ASP A 63 -1.18 9.32 -16.80
N GLY A 64 -2.52 9.46 -16.89
CA GLY A 64 -3.37 9.52 -15.70
C GLY A 64 -3.30 8.24 -14.87
N MET A 65 -3.37 7.09 -15.54
CA MET A 65 -3.29 5.78 -14.89
C MET A 65 -1.91 5.56 -14.26
N LYS A 66 -0.83 5.87 -15.00
CA LYS A 66 0.55 5.76 -14.50
C LYS A 66 0.76 6.60 -13.24
N LYS A 67 0.29 7.85 -13.24
CA LYS A 67 0.39 8.75 -12.07
C LYS A 67 -0.35 8.21 -10.86
N ALA A 68 -1.56 7.68 -11.06
CA ALA A 68 -2.33 7.10 -9.97
C ALA A 68 -1.67 5.84 -9.40
N GLN A 69 -1.14 4.95 -10.26
CA GLN A 69 -0.39 3.77 -9.82
C GLN A 69 0.86 4.16 -9.02
N MET A 70 1.67 5.08 -9.54
CA MET A 70 2.86 5.57 -8.83
C MET A 70 2.51 6.20 -7.48
N HIS A 71 1.41 6.96 -7.41
CA HIS A 71 0.97 7.55 -6.15
C HIS A 71 0.54 6.48 -5.15
N LEU A 72 -0.28 5.52 -5.58
CA LEU A 72 -0.73 4.41 -4.74
C LEU A 72 0.46 3.59 -4.21
N GLU A 73 1.39 3.19 -5.08
CA GLU A 73 2.60 2.46 -4.70
C GLU A 73 3.44 3.23 -3.66
N LYS A 74 3.59 4.55 -3.85
CA LYS A 74 4.32 5.41 -2.92
C LYS A 74 3.65 5.48 -1.55
N GLU A 75 2.34 5.74 -1.50
CA GLU A 75 1.61 5.85 -0.23
C GLU A 75 1.58 4.51 0.51
N LEU A 76 1.38 3.40 -0.21
CA LEU A 76 1.41 2.06 0.35
C LEU A 76 2.77 1.67 0.89
N GLY A 77 3.85 1.97 0.15
CA GLY A 77 5.22 1.77 0.63
C GLY A 77 5.49 2.57 1.90
N GLY A 78 5.08 3.84 1.93
CA GLY A 78 5.19 4.70 3.11
C GLY A 78 4.43 4.15 4.32
N LEU A 79 3.21 3.65 4.11
CA LEU A 79 2.39 3.04 5.16
C LEU A 79 3.04 1.77 5.72
N GLN A 80 3.52 0.87 4.86
CA GLN A 80 4.21 -0.36 5.27
C GLN A 80 5.49 -0.05 6.06
N ASP A 81 6.25 0.94 5.63
CA ASP A 81 7.47 1.40 6.31
C ASP A 81 7.18 1.98 7.69
N GLN A 82 6.16 2.84 7.80
CA GLN A 82 5.74 3.43 9.09
C GLN A 82 5.29 2.35 10.06
N LEU A 83 4.49 1.40 9.61
CA LEU A 83 3.97 0.35 10.46
C LEU A 83 5.07 -0.63 10.90
N SER A 84 6.02 -0.95 10.02
CA SER A 84 7.20 -1.74 10.36
C SER A 84 8.04 -1.06 11.44
N ARG A 85 8.24 0.27 11.32
CA ARG A 85 8.91 1.06 12.37
C ARG A 85 8.14 1.07 13.68
N CYS A 86 6.82 1.29 13.64
CA CYS A 86 5.96 1.27 14.83
C CYS A 86 6.02 -0.08 15.56
N ALA A 87 5.97 -1.19 14.82
CA ALA A 87 6.07 -2.53 15.39
C ALA A 87 7.41 -2.77 16.11
N MET A 88 8.53 -2.32 15.51
CA MET A 88 9.85 -2.39 16.15
C MET A 88 9.93 -1.51 17.39
N THR A 89 9.46 -0.26 17.32
CA THR A 89 9.44 0.65 18.48
C THR A 89 8.56 0.12 19.61
N CYS A 90 7.40 -0.43 19.30
CA CYS A 90 6.52 -1.07 20.28
C CYS A 90 7.23 -2.24 20.96
N TYR A 91 7.92 -3.08 20.19
CA TYR A 91 8.70 -4.19 20.73
C TYR A 91 9.80 -3.71 21.68
N ASP A 92 10.59 -2.72 21.26
CA ASP A 92 11.68 -2.17 22.07
C ASP A 92 11.15 -1.59 23.39
N LYS A 93 10.05 -0.83 23.35
CA LYS A 93 9.40 -0.29 24.54
C LYS A 93 8.89 -1.40 25.48
N LEU A 94 8.30 -2.46 24.94
CA LEU A 94 7.86 -3.61 25.73
C LEU A 94 9.03 -4.29 26.44
N VAL A 95 10.14 -4.51 25.74
CA VAL A 95 11.36 -5.11 26.31
C VAL A 95 11.96 -4.20 27.39
N GLN A 96 11.96 -2.88 27.18
CA GLN A 96 12.44 -1.91 28.17
C GLN A 96 11.61 -1.90 29.45
N GLN A 97 10.28 -1.95 29.34
CA GLN A 97 9.38 -1.86 30.50
C GLN A 97 9.21 -3.19 31.23
N PHE A 98 9.15 -4.31 30.50
CA PHE A 98 8.72 -5.61 31.04
C PHE A 98 9.80 -6.71 30.93
N GLY A 99 10.98 -6.39 30.39
CA GLY A 99 12.07 -7.35 30.16
C GLY A 99 11.85 -8.20 28.91
N PRO A 100 12.83 -8.99 28.45
CA PRO A 100 12.79 -9.65 27.13
C PRO A 100 11.85 -10.86 27.02
N ASP A 101 11.16 -11.24 28.10
CA ASP A 101 10.37 -12.47 28.17
C ASP A 101 8.94 -12.26 27.67
N VAL A 102 8.78 -12.39 26.37
CA VAL A 102 7.56 -11.95 25.70
C VAL A 102 6.35 -12.87 25.90
N ASN A 103 6.57 -14.07 26.43
CA ASN A 103 5.45 -14.94 26.80
C ASN A 103 4.72 -14.44 28.05
N LYS A 104 5.24 -13.39 28.71
CA LYS A 104 4.66 -12.80 29.91
C LYS A 104 3.86 -11.52 29.65
N TYR A 105 3.85 -11.00 28.42
CA TYR A 105 3.08 -9.80 28.13
C TYR A 105 1.59 -10.14 28.01
N SER A 106 0.77 -9.41 28.74
CA SER A 106 -0.68 -9.42 28.55
C SER A 106 -1.07 -8.56 27.35
N GLU A 107 -2.24 -8.85 26.77
CA GLU A 107 -2.81 -8.09 25.65
C GLU A 107 -2.91 -6.60 25.97
N HIS A 108 -3.32 -6.25 27.19
CA HIS A 108 -3.36 -4.86 27.68
C HIS A 108 -2.00 -4.16 27.71
N GLN A 109 -0.90 -4.86 28.01
CA GLN A 109 0.44 -4.27 28.01
C GLN A 109 0.91 -3.98 26.59
N VAL A 110 0.59 -4.88 25.64
CA VAL A 110 0.90 -4.68 24.23
C VAL A 110 0.09 -3.52 23.66
N ASP A 111 -1.21 -3.46 23.94
CA ASP A 111 -2.09 -2.36 23.49
C ASP A 111 -1.67 -1.01 24.05
N PHE A 112 -1.33 -0.95 25.35
CA PHE A 112 -0.86 0.27 26.00
C PHE A 112 0.41 0.82 25.32
N VAL A 113 1.40 -0.04 25.10
CA VAL A 113 2.67 0.37 24.47
C VAL A 113 2.50 0.66 22.97
N PHE A 114 1.59 -0.05 22.29
CA PHE A 114 1.28 0.23 20.89
C PHE A 114 0.63 1.61 20.72
N LEU A 115 -0.30 1.99 21.59
CA LEU A 115 -0.89 3.33 21.62
C LEU A 115 0.17 4.41 21.88
N GLU A 116 1.07 4.21 22.85
CA GLU A 116 2.20 5.12 23.08
C GLU A 116 3.19 5.19 21.89
N ALA A 117 3.26 4.16 21.05
CA ALA A 117 4.10 4.15 19.85
C ALA A 117 3.43 4.82 18.64
N PHE A 118 2.10 4.92 18.66
CA PHE A 118 1.29 5.58 17.63
C PHE A 118 1.07 7.07 17.89
N GLU A 119 1.24 7.53 19.14
CA GLU A 119 1.26 8.96 19.49
C GLU A 119 2.54 9.63 18.96
N PHE A 120 2.42 10.19 17.75
CA PHE A 120 3.29 11.21 17.17
C PHE A 120 2.48 12.48 16.91
#